data_AF-A0A662L6B8-F1
#
_entry.id   AF-A0A662L6B8-F1
#
_cell.length_a   1.000
_cell.length_b   1.000
_cell.length_c   1.000
_cell.angle_alpha   90.00
_cell.angle_beta   90.00
_cell.angle_gamma   90.00
#
_symmetry.space_group_name_H-M   'P 1'
#
loop_
_entity.id
_entity.type
_entity.pdbx_description
1 polymer ?
#
loop_
_entity_poly.entity_id
_entity_poly.type
_entity_poly.pdbx_seq_one_letter_code
_entity_poly.pdbx_strand_id
1 'polypeptide(L)' 'VETHTEIGIDKIELKIDNEVKYSSNEDYITYSWYYNEATIGFHEIEAIAYDIIGQKATASVKAFFFLF' A
#
# COMPACT_ATOMS: atom_id res chain seq x y z
N VAL A 1 10.35 -32.07 -12.54
CA VAL A 1 10.72 -30.65 -12.40
C VAL A 1 9.47 -29.94 -11.95
N GLU A 2 9.36 -29.64 -10.66
CA GLU A 2 8.29 -28.77 -10.17
C GLU A 2 8.66 -27.36 -10.59
N THR A 3 7.93 -26.84 -11.58
CA THR A 3 8.07 -25.44 -11.98
C THR A 3 7.39 -24.61 -10.90
N HIS A 4 8.16 -24.13 -9.92
CA HIS A 4 7.77 -22.95 -9.18
C HIS A 4 7.74 -21.79 -10.17
N THR A 5 6.62 -21.59 -10.84
CA THR A 5 6.32 -20.30 -11.45
C THR A 5 6.03 -19.41 -10.26
N GLU A 6 7.03 -18.68 -9.79
CA GLU A 6 6.83 -17.61 -8.83
C GLU A 6 5.92 -16.58 -9.52
N ILE A 7 4.61 -16.75 -9.34
CA ILE A 7 3.62 -15.68 -9.48
C ILE A 7 3.89 -14.73 -8.31
N GLY A 8 4.99 -13.99 -8.43
CA GLY A 8 5.47 -13.01 -7.46
C GLY A 8 4.74 -11.70 -7.58
N ILE A 9 5.04 -10.78 -6.66
CA ILE A 9 4.51 -9.43 -6.69
C ILE A 9 5.28 -8.64 -7.77
N ASP A 10 4.55 -8.00 -8.68
CA ASP A 10 5.10 -7.11 -9.70
C ASP A 10 5.11 -5.66 -9.23
N LYS A 11 4.09 -5.26 -8.46
CA LYS A 11 3.94 -3.90 -7.98
C LYS A 11 3.16 -3.84 -6.67
N ILE A 12 3.56 -2.94 -5.79
CA ILE A 12 2.79 -2.53 -4.62
C ILE A 12 2.47 -1.04 -4.74
N GLU A 13 1.22 -0.66 -4.48
CA GLU A 13 0.79 0.73 -4.32
C GLU A 13 0.27 0.95 -2.89
N LEU A 14 0.70 2.04 -2.27
CA LEU A 14 0.13 2.53 -1.01
C LEU A 14 -0.66 3.80 -1.27
N LYS A 15 -1.91 3.80 -0.84
CA LYS A 15 -2.83 4.93 -0.94
C LYS A 15 -3.23 5.43 0.43
N ILE A 16 -3.43 6.75 0.50
CA ILE A 16 -4.03 7.43 1.64
C ILE A 16 -5.16 8.28 1.08
N ASP A 17 -6.38 8.07 1.59
CA ASP A 17 -7.59 8.74 1.13
C ASP A 17 -7.78 8.68 -0.40
N ASN A 18 -7.60 7.47 -0.96
CA ASN A 18 -7.64 7.16 -2.40
C ASN A 18 -6.54 7.79 -3.26
N GLU A 19 -5.58 8.52 -2.69
CA GLU A 19 -4.43 9.08 -3.40
C GLU A 19 -3.20 8.17 -3.28
N VAL A 20 -2.57 7.80 -4.40
CA VAL A 20 -1.33 7.01 -4.39
C VAL A 20 -0.19 7.85 -3.80
N LYS A 21 0.30 7.45 -2.64
CA LYS A 21 1.42 8.10 -1.94
C LYS A 21 2.75 7.43 -2.22
N TYR A 22 2.74 6.14 -2.56
CA TYR A 22 3.94 5.38 -2.85
C TYR A 22 3.65 4.22 -3.79
N SER A 23 4.61 3.88 -4.63
CA SER A 23 4.58 2.68 -5.48
C SER A 23 5.97 2.07 -5.58
N SER A 24 6.05 0.75 -5.59
CA SER A 24 7.30 -0.01 -5.71
C SER A 24 7.09 -1.29 -6.51
N ASN A 25 8.16 -1.80 -7.13
CA ASN A 25 8.21 -3.13 -7.75
C ASN A 25 8.89 -4.18 -6.84
N GLU A 26 9.20 -3.80 -5.59
CA GLU A 26 9.75 -4.70 -4.57
C GLU A 26 8.64 -5.57 -3.96
N ASP A 27 9.00 -6.75 -3.44
CA ASP A 27 8.08 -7.67 -2.78
C ASP A 27 7.57 -7.16 -1.41
N TYR A 28 8.21 -6.13 -0.85
CA TYR A 28 7.79 -5.47 0.37
C TYR A 28 8.07 -3.97 0.31
N ILE A 29 7.30 -3.20 1.10
CA ILE A 29 7.50 -1.75 1.22
C ILE A 29 7.50 -1.34 2.69
N THR A 30 8.28 -0.30 2.98
CA THR A 30 8.20 0.46 4.23
C THR A 30 7.90 1.91 3.87
N TYR A 31 6.84 2.47 4.44
CA TYR A 31 6.45 3.85 4.19
C TYR A 31 6.27 4.61 5.50
N SER A 32 6.95 5.74 5.62
CA SER A 32 6.79 6.67 6.74
C SER A 32 5.97 7.86 6.29
N TRP A 33 4.80 8.06 6.89
CA TRP A 33 3.95 9.20 6.62
C TRP A 33 4.22 10.32 7.62
N TYR A 34 4.79 11.43 7.16
CA TYR A 34 4.94 12.65 7.95
C TYR A 34 3.66 13.48 7.81
N TYR A 35 3.03 13.82 8.93
CA TYR A 35 1.75 14.52 8.99
C TYR A 35 1.90 15.97 9.48
N ASN A 36 0.91 16.82 9.17
CA ASN A 36 0.79 18.18 9.70
C ASN A 36 -0.64 18.41 10.24
N GLU A 37 -0.97 19.63 10.69
CA GLU A 37 -2.31 19.96 11.22
C GLU A 37 -3.47 19.60 10.26
N ALA A 38 -3.25 19.63 8.95
CA ALA A 38 -4.28 19.28 7.98
C ALA A 38 -4.57 17.77 7.90
N THR A 39 -3.80 16.94 8.61
CA THR A 39 -3.93 15.47 8.67
C THR A 39 -4.65 15.01 9.94
N ILE A 40 -5.28 15.90 10.70
CA ILE A 40 -6.08 15.49 11.86
C ILE A 40 -7.42 14.94 11.36
N GLY A 41 -7.75 13.72 11.75
CA GLY A 41 -9.00 13.08 11.38
C GLY A 41 -8.87 11.61 11.05
N PHE A 42 -9.95 11.06 10.49
CA PHE A 42 -9.95 9.70 9.97
C PHE A 42 -9.33 9.67 8.57
N HIS A 43 -8.38 8.77 8.39
CA HIS A 43 -7.75 8.49 7.11
C HIS A 43 -7.90 7.00 6.79
N GLU A 44 -8.11 6.70 5.51
CA GLU A 44 -8.08 5.34 5.00
C GLU A 44 -6.73 5.09 4.34
N ILE A 45 -6.01 4.10 4.87
CA ILE A 45 -4.74 3.64 4.31
C ILE A 45 -5.00 2.32 3.61
N GLU A 46 -4.74 2.28 2.30
CA GLU A 46 -4.95 1.11 1.45
C GLU A 46 -3.62 0.67 0.83
N ALA A 47 -3.29 -0.61 0.94
CA ALA A 47 -2.19 -1.23 0.21
C ALA A 47 -2.75 -2.17 -0.85
N ILE A 48 -2.23 -2.07 -2.08
CA ILE A 48 -2.60 -2.91 -3.21
C ILE A 48 -1.36 -3.58 -3.76
N ALA A 49 -1.32 -4.91 -3.76
CA ALA A 49 -0.29 -5.68 -4.45
C ALA A 49 -0.84 -6.21 -5.77
N TYR A 50 -0.03 -6.13 -6.82
CA TYR A 50 -0.31 -6.62 -8.16
C TYR A 50 0.68 -7.74 -8.49
N ASP A 51 0.20 -8.82 -9.11
CA ASP A 51 1.08 -9.86 -9.66
C ASP A 51 1.48 -9.56 -11.12
N ILE A 52 2.39 -10.37 -11.66
CA ILE A 52 2.93 -10.25 -13.02
C ILE A 52 1.88 -10.46 -14.14
N ILE A 53 0.69 -10.97 -13.83
CA ILE A 53 -0.41 -11.16 -14.78
C ILE A 53 -1.59 -10.20 -14.52
N GLY A 54 -1.40 -9.22 -13.64
CA GLY A 54 -2.35 -8.14 -13.36
C GLY A 54 -3.46 -8.47 -12.36
N GLN A 55 -3.40 -9.60 -11.64
CA GLN A 55 -4.28 -9.84 -10.49
C GLN A 55 -3.87 -8.94 -9.33
N LYS A 56 -4.82 -8.61 -8.45
CA LYS A 56 -4.58 -7.73 -7.30
C LYS A 56 -5.11 -8.28 -5.99
N ALA A 57 -4.37 -8.03 -4.91
CA ALA A 57 -4.82 -8.19 -3.53
C ALA A 57 -4.80 -6.83 -2.83
N THR A 58 -5.78 -6.59 -1.96
CA THR A 58 -5.95 -5.30 -1.27
C THR A 58 -6.09 -5.52 0.23
N ALA A 59 -5.44 -4.66 1.01
CA ALA A 59 -5.63 -4.56 2.45
C ALA A 59 -5.87 -3.09 2.82
N SER A 60 -6.83 -2.81 3.70
CA SER A 60 -7.10 -1.45 4.17
C SER A 60 -7.22 -1.36 5.68
N VAL A 61 -6.83 -0.21 6.22
CA VAL A 61 -7.00 0.15 7.63
C VAL A 61 -7.51 1.57 7.72
N LYS A 62 -8.49 1.78 8.61
CA LYS A 62 -8.97 3.11 8.97
C LYS A 62 -8.29 3.52 10.27
N ALA A 63 -7.56 4.63 10.23
CA ALA A 63 -6.85 5.16 11.38
C ALA A 63 -7.28 6.61 11.66
N PHE A 64 -7.31 6.96 12.94
CA PHE A 64 -7.54 8.34 13.37
C PHE A 64 -6.19 8.97 13.74
N PHE A 65 -5.84 10.05 13.06
CA PHE A 65 -4.62 10.81 13.29
C PHE A 65 -4.94 12.06 14.09
N PHE A 66 -4.10 12.36 15.08
CA PHE A 66 -4.19 13.55 15.91
C PHE A 66 -2.80 14.03 16.30
N LEU A 67 -2.69 15.31 16.63
CA LEU A 67 -1.45 15.90 17.14
C LEU A 67 -1.32 15.62 18.64
N PHE A 68 -0.13 15.21 19.07
CA PHE A 68 0.26 15.13 20.48
C PHE A 68 0.97 16.42 20.90
#